data_AF-A0AA88L9X5-F1
#
_entry.id   AF-A0AA88L9X5-F1
#
_cell.length_a   1.000
_cell.length_b   1.000
_cell.length_c   1.000
_cell.angle_alpha   90.00
_cell.angle_beta   90.00
_cell.angle_gamma   90.00
#
_symmetry.space_group_name_H-M   'P 1'
#
loop_
_entity.id
_entity.type
_entity.pdbx_description
1 polymer ?
#
loop_
_entity_poly.entity_id
_entity_poly.type
_entity_poly.pdbx_seq_one_letter_code
_entity_poly.pdbx_strand_id
1 'polypeptide(L)'
;VKNDLGVPRGGVLSPILFVICCSDLVMSTVLGCKTCIYAGDIALVTTGKTPLLLQSGMQKALNNVQQWCSKNNMTLSPEKTVGMLFSKTNNNAAIPQ
;
A
#
# COMPACT_ATOMS: atom_id res chain seq x y z
N VAL A 1 24.79 -14.28 -8.56
CA VAL A 1 23.34 -14.32 -8.86
C VAL A 1 23.06 -13.20 -9.85
N LYS A 2 22.72 -13.52 -11.10
CA LYS A 2 22.24 -12.50 -12.05
C LYS A 2 20.93 -11.95 -11.49
N ASN A 3 20.88 -10.65 -11.27
CA ASN A 3 19.67 -9.98 -10.81
C ASN A 3 18.91 -9.52 -12.06
N ASP A 4 18.14 -10.42 -12.64
CA ASP A 4 17.40 -10.18 -13.90
C ASP A 4 16.13 -9.33 -13.68
N LEU A 5 15.83 -8.96 -12.42
CA LEU A 5 14.72 -8.09 -12.03
C LEU A 5 15.25 -6.95 -11.13
N GLY A 6 15.13 -5.71 -11.62
CA GLY A 6 15.52 -4.50 -10.90
C GLY A 6 16.29 -3.50 -11.76
N VAL A 7 16.44 -2.28 -11.25
CA VAL A 7 17.21 -1.21 -11.89
C VAL A 7 18.58 -1.07 -11.23
N PRO A 8 19.64 -0.70 -11.98
CA PRO A 8 20.96 -0.42 -11.41
C PRO A 8 20.86 0.66 -10.30
N ARG A 9 21.47 0.39 -9.15
CA ARG A 9 21.61 1.39 -8.08
C ARG A 9 22.46 2.55 -8.59
N GLY A 10 22.01 3.78 -8.40
CA GLY A 10 22.72 4.99 -8.84
C GLY A 10 22.44 5.43 -10.27
N GLY A 11 21.54 4.76 -11.00
CA GLY A 11 21.06 5.26 -12.29
C GLY A 11 20.13 6.47 -12.10
N VAL A 12 20.37 7.55 -12.87
CA VAL A 12 19.51 8.75 -12.88
C VAL A 12 18.06 8.43 -13.29
N LEU A 13 17.87 7.35 -14.06
CA LEU A 13 16.57 6.87 -14.50
C LEU A 13 15.86 5.96 -13.48
N SER A 14 16.57 5.44 -12.48
CA SER A 14 16.02 4.47 -11.52
C SER A 14 14.78 4.99 -10.78
N PRO A 15 14.73 6.26 -10.30
CA PRO A 15 13.52 6.82 -9.69
C PRO A 15 12.33 6.94 -10.65
N ILE A 16 12.59 7.31 -11.91
CA ILE A 16 11.53 7.47 -12.92
C ILE A 16 10.92 6.12 -13.28
N LEU A 17 11.77 5.12 -13.52
CA LEU A 17 11.33 3.75 -13.81
C LEU A 17 10.52 3.17 -12.65
N PHE A 18 10.91 3.47 -11.41
CA PHE A 18 10.15 3.07 -10.23
C PHE A 18 8.74 3.68 -10.21
N VAL A 19 8.63 4.98 -10.49
CA VAL A 19 7.32 5.68 -10.56
C VAL A 19 6.43 5.09 -11.64
N ILE A 20 6.97 4.83 -12.84
CA ILE A 20 6.22 4.22 -13.95
C ILE A 20 5.74 2.83 -13.54
N CYS A 21 6.62 2.01 -12.96
CA CYS A 21 6.31 0.65 -12.52
C CYS A 21 5.23 0.58 -11.43
N CYS A 22 5.07 1.63 -10.62
CA CYS A 22 4.07 1.66 -9.54
C CYS A 22 2.81 2.45 -9.90
N SER A 23 2.74 3.04 -11.09
CA SER A 23 1.64 3.93 -11.48
C SER A 23 0.30 3.19 -11.62
N ASP A 24 0.33 1.93 -12.04
CA ASP A 24 -0.81 1.03 -12.17
C ASP A 24 -1.33 0.51 -10.82
N LEU A 25 -0.47 0.42 -9.79
CA LEU A 25 -0.90 0.11 -8.42
C LEU A 25 -1.93 1.14 -7.93
N VAL A 26 -1.67 2.43 -8.16
CA VAL A 26 -2.59 3.52 -7.76
C VAL A 26 -3.95 3.37 -8.44
N MET A 27 -3.96 2.87 -9.68
CA MET A 27 -5.20 2.60 -10.42
C MET A 27 -5.93 1.33 -9.96
N SER A 28 -5.21 0.38 -9.37
CA SER A 28 -5.76 -0.92 -8.92
C SER A 28 -6.40 -0.89 -7.52
N THR A 29 -6.18 0.18 -6.75
CA THR A 29 -6.72 0.30 -5.39
C THR A 29 -8.22 0.60 -5.36
N VAL A 30 -8.88 0.10 -4.31
CA VAL A 30 -10.35 0.12 -4.16
C VAL A 30 -10.89 1.56 -4.12
N LEU A 31 -12.03 1.79 -4.77
CA LEU A 31 -12.82 3.01 -4.68
C LEU A 31 -13.07 3.38 -3.21
N GLY A 32 -12.60 4.56 -2.79
CA GLY A 32 -12.69 5.03 -1.40
C GLY A 32 -11.44 4.76 -0.55
N CYS A 33 -10.40 4.13 -1.10
CA CYS A 33 -9.06 4.09 -0.51
C CYS A 33 -8.15 5.08 -1.24
N LYS A 34 -7.44 5.92 -0.49
CA LYS A 34 -6.33 6.71 -1.02
C LYS A 34 -5.05 5.89 -0.91
N THR A 35 -4.25 5.93 -1.96
CA THR A 35 -2.98 5.21 -2.07
C THR A 35 -1.88 6.21 -2.33
N CYS A 36 -0.91 6.25 -1.43
CA CYS A 36 0.28 7.08 -1.56
C CYS A 36 1.48 6.15 -1.71
N ILE A 37 2.34 6.43 -2.70
CA ILE A 37 3.54 5.64 -2.96
C ILE A 37 4.72 6.59 -2.97
N TYR A 38 5.77 6.25 -2.25
CA TYR A 38 7.02 7.00 -2.26
C TYR A 38 8.20 6.04 -2.14
N ALA A 39 8.99 5.94 -3.21
CA ALA A 39 10.00 4.90 -3.33
C ALA A 39 9.41 3.54 -2.89
N GLY A 40 10.13 2.74 -2.11
CA GLY A 40 9.66 1.42 -1.68
C GLY A 40 8.47 1.40 -0.71
N ASP A 41 7.96 2.54 -0.26
CA ASP A 41 6.93 2.62 0.76
C ASP A 41 5.54 2.90 0.15
N ILE A 42 4.54 2.18 0.64
CA ILE A 42 3.13 2.32 0.24
C ILE A 42 2.31 2.64 1.49
N ALA A 43 1.48 3.68 1.43
CA ALA A 43 0.49 4.01 2.45
C ALA A 43 -0.92 3.93 1.88
N LEU A 44 -1.77 3.17 2.57
CA LEU A 44 -3.20 3.04 2.28
C LEU A 44 -4.01 3.79 3.32
N VAL A 45 -4.98 4.58 2.88
CA VAL A 45 -5.84 5.37 3.77
C VAL A 45 -7.30 5.20 3.38
N THR A 46 -8.09 4.66 4.29
CA THR A 46 -9.54 4.51 4.13
C THR A 46 -10.28 5.36 5.14
N THR A 47 -11.43 5.91 4.77
CA THR A 47 -12.31 6.65 5.69
C THR A 47 -13.67 5.97 5.80
N GLY A 48 -14.32 6.08 6.95
CA GLY A 48 -15.55 5.37 7.25
C GLY A 48 -16.18 5.86 8.54
N LYS A 49 -17.49 5.63 8.69
CA LYS A 49 -18.27 6.09 9.86
C LYS A 49 -18.17 5.13 11.04
N THR A 50 -17.80 3.88 10.79
CA THR A 50 -17.68 2.84 11.82
C THR A 50 -16.36 2.07 11.66
N PRO A 51 -15.77 1.56 12.75
CA PRO A 51 -14.57 0.74 12.70
C PRO A 51 -14.71 -0.49 11.78
N LEU A 52 -15.89 -1.12 11.75
CA LEU A 52 -16.16 -2.27 10.88
C LEU A 52 -16.07 -1.91 9.39
N LEU A 53 -16.63 -0.76 8.99
CA LEU A 53 -16.53 -0.29 7.60
C LEU A 53 -15.09 0.07 7.23
N LEU A 54 -14.34 0.67 8.18
CA LEU A 54 -12.91 0.97 8.01
C LEU A 54 -12.10 -0.32 7.81
N GLN A 55 -12.25 -1.31 8.68
CA GLN A 55 -11.55 -2.59 8.58
C GLN A 55 -11.89 -3.31 7.28
N SER A 56 -13.17 -3.38 6.89
CA SER A 56 -13.59 -4.00 5.64
C SER A 56 -12.98 -3.29 4.42
N GLY A 57 -12.99 -1.95 4.41
CA GLY A 57 -12.39 -1.15 3.35
C GLY A 57 -10.88 -1.35 3.26
N MET A 58 -10.19 -1.30 4.40
CA MET A 58 -8.75 -1.48 4.50
C MET A 58 -8.33 -2.88 4.07
N GLN A 59 -9.03 -3.92 4.52
CA GLN A 59 -8.72 -5.31 4.14
C GLN A 59 -8.89 -5.53 2.65
N LYS A 60 -9.94 -4.96 2.03
CA LYS A 60 -10.12 -5.02 0.57
C LYS A 60 -8.98 -4.31 -0.16
N ALA A 61 -8.57 -3.14 0.31
CA ALA A 61 -7.45 -2.41 -0.27
C ALA A 61 -6.14 -3.21 -0.16
N LEU A 62 -5.83 -3.76 1.02
CA LEU A 62 -4.67 -4.61 1.26
C LEU A 62 -4.67 -5.86 0.36
N ASN A 63 -5.81 -6.54 0.21
CA ASN A 63 -5.93 -7.70 -0.66
C ASN A 63 -5.63 -7.35 -2.13
N ASN A 64 -6.09 -6.20 -2.62
CA ASN A 64 -5.79 -5.74 -3.97
C ASN A 64 -4.30 -5.42 -4.15
N VAL A 65 -3.68 -4.73 -3.19
CA VAL A 65 -2.24 -4.45 -3.21
C VAL A 65 -1.45 -5.76 -3.21
N GLN A 66 -1.81 -6.72 -2.36
CA GLN A 66 -1.17 -8.04 -2.32
C GLN A 66 -1.28 -8.77 -3.66
N GLN A 67 -2.45 -8.75 -4.28
CA GLN A 67 -2.66 -9.36 -5.60
C GLN A 67 -1.81 -8.67 -6.68
N TRP A 68 -1.73 -7.34 -6.65
CA TRP A 68 -0.91 -6.57 -7.58
C TRP A 68 0.59 -6.84 -7.39
N CYS A 69 1.07 -6.86 -6.14
CA CYS A 69 2.46 -7.21 -5.83
C CYS A 69 2.79 -8.62 -6.35
N SER A 70 1.90 -9.59 -6.12
CA SER A 70 2.08 -10.98 -6.59
C SER A 70 2.17 -11.05 -8.12
N LYS A 71 1.37 -10.25 -8.85
CA LYS A 71 1.40 -10.19 -10.32
C LYS A 71 2.69 -9.53 -10.86
N ASN A 72 3.26 -8.60 -10.11
CA ASN A 72 4.44 -7.83 -10.52
C ASN A 72 5.74 -8.34 -9.88
N ASN A 73 5.75 -9.56 -9.34
CA ASN A 73 6.90 -10.18 -8.68
C ASN A 73 7.49 -9.31 -7.54
N MET A 74 6.63 -8.58 -6.83
CA MET A 74 6.98 -7.82 -5.64
C MET A 74 6.50 -8.53 -4.39
N THR A 75 7.28 -8.41 -3.32
CA THR A 75 6.98 -9.00 -2.01
C THR A 75 6.64 -7.89 -1.03
N LEU A 76 5.47 -8.01 -0.39
CA LEU A 76 5.13 -7.16 0.76
C LEU A 76 5.91 -7.63 1.99
N SER A 77 6.23 -6.72 2.90
CA SER A 77 6.84 -7.00 4.21
C SER A 77 5.79 -6.86 5.31
N PRO A 78 5.06 -7.92 5.70
CA PRO A 78 4.10 -7.88 6.80
C PRO A 78 4.75 -7.38 8.10
N GLU A 79 6.00 -7.76 8.36
CA GLU A 79 6.76 -7.38 9.55
C GLU A 79 7.07 -5.88 9.64
N LYS A 80 7.05 -5.16 8.51
CA LYS A 80 7.24 -3.70 8.44
C LYS A 80 5.93 -2.94 8.27
N THR A 81 4.82 -3.65 8.05
CA THR A 81 3.51 -3.05 7.78
C THR A 81 2.85 -2.70 9.11
N VAL A 82 2.41 -1.45 9.25
CA VAL A 82 1.78 -0.95 10.48
C VAL A 82 0.37 -0.43 10.18
N GLY A 83 -0.60 -0.87 10.99
CA GLY A 83 -1.96 -0.34 10.98
C GLY A 83 -2.12 0.81 11.98
N MET A 84 -2.79 1.89 11.57
CA MET A 84 -3.07 3.04 12.43
C MET A 84 -4.54 3.48 12.27
N LEU A 85 -5.21 3.80 13.38
CA LEU A 85 -6.56 4.33 13.39
C LEU A 85 -6.54 5.79 13.84
N PHE A 86 -7.10 6.68 13.02
CA PHE A 86 -7.28 8.09 13.36
C PHE A 86 -8.76 8.36 13.63
N SER A 87 -9.06 8.97 14.77
CA SER A 87 -10.42 9.38 15.17
C SER A 87 -10.38 10.84 15.62
N LYS A 88 -11.44 11.60 15.32
CA LYS A 88 -11.61 12.97 15.81
C LYS A 88 -11.95 13.01 17.30
N THR A 89 -12.51 11.94 17.83
CA THR A 89 -12.94 11.82 19.23
C THR A 89 -11.94 10.94 19.98
N ASN A 90 -11.57 11.35 21.19
CA ASN A 90 -10.63 10.66 22.10
C ASN A 90 -11.19 9.35 22.70
N ASN A 91 -12.13 8.69 22.02
CA ASN A 91 -12.52 7.34 22.37
C ASN A 91 -11.35 6.43 21.99
N ASN A 92 -10.78 5.70 22.95
CA ASN A 92 -9.82 4.62 22.75
C ASN A 92 -10.44 3.49 21.92
N ALA A 93 -10.79 3.77 20.67
CA ALA A 93 -11.23 2.78 19.71
C ALA A 93 -9.98 1.96 19.38
N ALA A 94 -9.90 0.76 19.96
CA ALA A 94 -8.90 -0.21 19.58
C ALA A 94 -9.01 -0.47 18.08
N ILE A 95 -7.87 -0.70 17.42
CA ILE A 95 -7.86 -1.19 16.04
C ILE A 95 -8.62 -2.54 16.07
N PRO A 96 -9.75 -2.67 15.38
CA PRO A 96 -10.43 -3.96 15.33
C PRO A 96 -9.51 -4.95 14.61
N GLN A 97 -9.24 -6.08 15.28
CA GLN A 97 -8.37 -7.16 14.81
C GLN A 97 -9.04 -7.90 13.66
#